data_AF-V4SWU6-F1
#
_entry.id   AF-V4SWU6-F1
#
_cell.length_a   1.000
_cell.length_b   1.000
_cell.length_c   1.000
_cell.angle_alpha   90.00
_cell.angle_beta   90.00
_cell.angle_gamma   90.00
#
_symmetry.space_group_name_H-M   'P 1'
#
loop_
_entity.id
_entity.type
_entity.pdbx_description
1 polymer ?
#
loop_
_entity_poly.entity_id
_entity_poly.type
_entity_poly.pdbx_seq_one_letter_code
_entity_poly.pdbx_strand_id
1 'polypeptide(L)'
;MAQVHSHSEVLLLNKFSFCNFPSKLLQRKRSCSFTRNDAVLPDHRRVQSSSPVALKVAVADDVKKSSNDTEDHIWDGIESDVLPHIQTLRRFPKVELAGKVALVRFDSTILLNQELDPRSRSVFNALFTIKYLLEFGAKVILASDWSNKINSNVLSAEYVADVFSSALKYQVVTAKSLSYKISLDVGAFKKTDILLLENLSEFKEEVANCSKFAQLLSSGVDIFVNDSFSLSHKILASTVGVAPFCYACVAGFHFEESLFQLRKMAKLDEKPYAAIIGGGNLCNKAAALHFLASRCDGLIFVGLMSFQIMHALGLPVPPELVEKGANDAASDLIQFARDKHITILYPKDFWCTKIHHPNQVEIFPSHGIPDGWEPVDIGPRSVEEITSTITKCKKVIWVGPVKFRFSSQYSYGASKLTGMLCKVSQGTCNITVIGSMACKAIAKVSSSIFGLNMVESGSAVWEFLKGRMLPGVSALDRAFPFDIDWSAAYHDPAQPLVVDIGSGNGLFLLGMARKRKDLNFLGLEVNGKLVTHCRDSLQLSGITNGYKLDDTVLT
;
A
#
# COMPACT_ATOMS: atom_id res chain seq x y z
N MET A 1 -24.14 -37.47 -28.85
CA MET A 1 -25.48 -37.24 -29.48
C MET A 1 -26.17 -36.08 -28.76
N ALA A 2 -27.24 -35.55 -29.34
CA ALA A 2 -27.77 -34.22 -29.03
C ALA A 2 -28.51 -34.09 -27.67
N GLN A 3 -28.82 -32.82 -27.37
CA GLN A 3 -29.58 -32.24 -26.26
C GLN A 3 -30.84 -33.02 -25.82
N VAL A 4 -31.32 -32.75 -24.59
CA VAL A 4 -32.66 -32.17 -24.33
C VAL A 4 -32.79 -31.66 -22.87
N HIS A 5 -33.74 -30.76 -22.70
CA HIS A 5 -34.10 -29.86 -21.59
C HIS A 5 -34.23 -30.34 -20.13
N SER A 6 -33.96 -29.36 -19.24
CA SER A 6 -34.58 -29.02 -17.94
C SER A 6 -35.48 -29.99 -17.17
N HIS A 7 -35.28 -30.03 -15.85
CA HIS A 7 -36.39 -29.80 -14.89
C HIS A 7 -35.91 -29.12 -13.60
N SER A 8 -36.82 -28.35 -12.99
CA SER A 8 -36.70 -27.76 -11.67
C SER A 8 -37.27 -28.69 -10.60
N GLU A 9 -36.59 -28.89 -9.48
CA GLU A 9 -37.21 -29.43 -8.27
C GLU A 9 -36.89 -28.57 -7.04
N VAL A 10 -37.96 -28.15 -6.37
CA VAL A 10 -37.93 -27.52 -5.04
C VAL A 10 -38.05 -28.64 -4.02
N LEU A 11 -37.07 -28.79 -3.14
CA LEU A 11 -37.14 -29.69 -1.99
C LEU A 11 -37.04 -28.93 -0.68
N LEU A 12 -38.22 -28.58 -0.16
CA LEU A 12 -38.43 -28.30 1.26
C LEU A 12 -38.23 -29.59 2.06
N LEU A 13 -37.24 -29.60 2.96
CA LEU A 13 -37.21 -30.54 4.08
C LEU A 13 -37.00 -29.79 5.39
N ASN A 14 -37.70 -30.26 6.41
CA ASN A 14 -38.07 -29.51 7.59
C ASN A 14 -37.65 -30.31 8.85
N LYS A 15 -37.55 -29.61 9.99
CA LYS A 15 -37.62 -30.11 11.39
C LYS A 15 -36.39 -30.72 12.12
N PHE A 16 -36.11 -30.04 13.25
CA PHE A 16 -35.62 -30.53 14.56
C PHE A 16 -34.15 -31.03 14.67
N SER A 17 -33.47 -30.92 15.83
CA SER A 17 -33.97 -30.67 17.20
C SER A 17 -33.16 -29.66 18.05
N PHE A 18 -33.81 -29.12 19.08
CA PHE A 18 -33.19 -28.41 20.20
C PHE A 18 -32.44 -29.38 21.14
N CYS A 19 -31.37 -28.90 21.78
CA CYS A 19 -30.89 -29.41 23.08
C CYS A 19 -30.58 -28.24 24.02
N ASN A 20 -31.02 -28.35 25.27
CA ASN A 20 -30.98 -27.30 26.28
C ASN A 20 -29.63 -27.24 27.03
N PHE A 21 -29.26 -26.05 27.52
CA PHE A 21 -28.41 -25.90 28.70
C PHE A 21 -29.11 -25.03 29.76
N PRO A 22 -29.14 -25.45 31.04
CA PRO A 22 -29.81 -24.70 32.10
C PRO A 22 -28.85 -23.71 32.77
N SER A 23 -29.32 -22.49 33.03
CA SER A 23 -28.73 -21.63 34.07
C SER A 23 -29.83 -21.01 34.93
N LYS A 24 -29.80 -21.33 36.23
CA LYS A 24 -30.60 -20.69 37.27
C LYS A 24 -29.66 -20.33 38.42
N LEU A 25 -30.02 -19.24 39.10
CA LEU A 25 -29.50 -18.78 40.39
C LEU A 25 -28.08 -18.17 40.37
N LEU A 26 -28.05 -16.84 40.37
CA LEU A 26 -27.59 -16.10 41.56
C LEU A 26 -28.12 -14.66 41.55
N GLN A 27 -29.10 -14.39 42.42
CA GLN A 27 -29.44 -13.01 42.80
C GLN A 27 -28.54 -12.57 43.96
N ARG A 28 -27.99 -11.35 43.91
CA ARG A 28 -27.68 -10.58 45.12
C ARG A 28 -27.85 -9.07 44.92
N LYS A 29 -28.03 -8.36 46.04
CA LYS A 29 -28.73 -7.08 46.14
C LYS A 29 -27.80 -5.85 46.09
N ARG A 30 -28.29 -4.80 45.42
CA ARG A 30 -28.36 -3.36 45.77
C ARG A 30 -27.15 -2.58 46.35
N SER A 31 -27.19 -1.30 45.95
CA SER A 31 -26.85 -0.06 46.67
C SER A 31 -25.40 0.36 46.86
N CYS A 32 -25.06 1.51 46.27
CA CYS A 32 -24.68 2.70 47.04
C CYS A 32 -25.19 3.97 46.36
N SER A 33 -25.50 4.98 47.15
CA SER A 33 -26.02 6.29 46.75
C SER A 33 -25.17 7.39 47.37
N PHE A 34 -24.88 8.46 46.64
CA PHE A 34 -24.41 9.72 47.23
C PHE A 34 -25.00 10.91 46.50
N THR A 35 -25.23 12.00 47.23
CA THR A 35 -25.98 13.16 46.75
C THR A 35 -25.26 14.47 47.08
N ARG A 36 -25.35 15.42 46.12
CA ARG A 36 -25.39 16.88 46.28
C ARG A 36 -24.15 17.62 46.84
N ASN A 37 -23.74 18.68 46.13
CA ASN A 37 -23.95 20.03 46.63
C ASN A 37 -23.96 21.08 45.50
N ASP A 38 -24.66 22.18 45.77
CA ASP A 38 -25.01 23.25 44.83
C ASP A 38 -23.96 24.39 44.77
N ALA A 39 -24.11 25.28 43.76
CA ALA A 39 -23.71 26.72 43.68
C ALA A 39 -22.83 27.08 42.47
N VAL A 40 -22.89 28.28 41.85
CA VAL A 40 -23.91 29.36 41.80
C VAL A 40 -23.63 30.13 40.49
N LEU A 41 -24.67 30.69 39.85
CA LEU A 41 -24.57 31.58 38.68
C LEU A 41 -24.89 33.03 39.09
N PRO A 42 -24.14 34.02 38.58
CA PRO A 42 -24.79 35.24 38.07
C PRO A 42 -24.07 35.85 36.85
N ASP A 43 -24.64 36.78 36.06
CA ASP A 43 -26.05 37.01 35.66
C ASP A 43 -26.08 38.01 34.47
N HIS A 44 -27.20 38.03 33.73
CA HIS A 44 -27.73 39.13 32.88
C HIS A 44 -26.90 39.65 31.67
N ARG A 45 -27.41 39.60 30.42
CA ARG A 45 -28.43 40.50 29.80
C ARG A 45 -27.94 41.97 29.78
N ARG A 46 -27.90 42.72 28.66
CA ARG A 46 -28.88 43.00 27.57
C ARG A 46 -28.12 43.80 26.44
N VAL A 47 -28.66 44.29 25.31
CA VAL A 47 -30.03 44.47 24.78
C VAL A 47 -30.05 44.25 23.23
N GLN A 48 -31.08 44.78 22.53
CA GLN A 48 -31.33 44.82 21.07
C GLN A 48 -30.53 45.97 20.39
N SER A 49 -30.42 46.18 19.07
CA SER A 49 -31.28 45.91 17.89
C SER A 49 -30.40 45.98 16.60
N SER A 50 -30.84 46.01 15.33
CA SER A 50 -32.16 46.20 14.68
C SER A 50 -32.20 45.55 13.26
N SER A 51 -33.25 45.86 12.48
CA SER A 51 -33.45 45.60 11.04
C SER A 51 -34.48 46.65 10.52
N PRO A 52 -35.06 46.63 9.30
CA PRO A 52 -34.74 45.92 8.03
C PRO A 52 -34.79 46.84 6.76
N VAL A 53 -34.41 46.32 5.57
CA VAL A 53 -34.99 46.74 4.26
C VAL A 53 -35.08 45.50 3.35
N ALA A 54 -36.14 45.40 2.53
CA ALA A 54 -36.36 44.32 1.57
C ALA A 54 -36.84 44.88 0.22
N LEU A 55 -36.55 44.19 -0.92
CA LEU A 55 -37.50 43.99 -2.03
C LEU A 55 -36.95 43.15 -3.22
N LYS A 56 -37.69 42.07 -3.52
CA LYS A 56 -37.98 41.37 -4.81
C LYS A 56 -36.93 41.25 -5.96
N VAL A 57 -36.59 39.99 -6.22
CA VAL A 57 -36.79 39.21 -7.47
C VAL A 57 -36.71 39.94 -8.84
N ALA A 58 -35.77 39.49 -9.67
CA ALA A 58 -35.96 39.33 -11.12
C ALA A 58 -35.21 38.07 -11.59
N VAL A 59 -35.82 37.30 -12.51
CA VAL A 59 -35.20 36.14 -13.17
C VAL A 59 -34.65 36.59 -14.52
N ALA A 60 -33.41 36.22 -14.83
CA ALA A 60 -32.89 36.19 -16.20
C ALA A 60 -31.81 35.11 -16.29
N ASP A 61 -32.04 34.13 -17.16
CA ASP A 61 -30.98 33.21 -17.59
C ASP A 61 -29.94 33.99 -18.40
N ASP A 62 -28.65 33.72 -18.19
CA ASP A 62 -27.77 33.55 -19.34
C ASP A 62 -26.55 32.68 -19.05
N VAL A 63 -26.11 31.95 -20.09
CA VAL A 63 -25.14 30.86 -19.97
C VAL A 63 -23.70 31.37 -20.14
N LYS A 64 -22.83 31.10 -19.17
CA LYS A 64 -21.39 30.94 -19.40
C LYS A 64 -20.78 29.95 -18.39
N LYS A 65 -20.36 28.78 -18.90
CA LYS A 65 -19.57 27.81 -18.13
C LYS A 65 -18.15 28.35 -17.93
N SER A 66 -17.76 28.57 -16.68
CA SER A 66 -16.37 28.68 -16.25
C SER A 66 -16.09 27.58 -15.22
N SER A 67 -15.80 26.37 -15.70
CA SER A 67 -15.41 25.23 -14.88
C SER A 67 -13.89 25.09 -14.89
N ASN A 68 -13.19 25.83 -14.02
CA ASN A 68 -11.72 25.81 -13.94
C ASN A 68 -11.14 25.85 -12.50
N ASP A 69 -11.98 25.74 -11.45
CA ASP A 69 -11.58 25.97 -10.05
C ASP A 69 -11.74 24.73 -9.12
N THR A 70 -11.69 23.50 -9.65
CA THR A 70 -12.00 22.28 -8.84
C THR A 70 -10.92 21.19 -8.74
N GLU A 71 -9.72 21.37 -9.33
CA GLU A 71 -8.67 20.33 -9.29
C GLU A 71 -7.44 20.68 -8.43
N ASP A 72 -7.13 21.96 -8.18
CA ASP A 72 -5.92 22.36 -7.43
C ASP A 72 -5.92 21.91 -5.94
N HIS A 73 -7.08 21.63 -5.34
CA HIS A 73 -7.19 21.31 -3.91
C HIS A 73 -6.99 19.84 -3.52
N ILE A 74 -6.68 18.93 -4.46
CA ILE A 74 -6.59 17.49 -4.17
C ILE A 74 -5.30 17.12 -3.39
N TRP A 75 -4.20 17.88 -3.56
CA TRP A 75 -2.87 17.42 -3.14
C TRP A 75 -2.28 18.11 -1.89
N ASP A 76 -2.81 19.29 -1.52
CA ASP A 76 -2.32 20.13 -0.41
C ASP A 76 -2.75 19.63 0.98
N GLY A 77 -3.85 18.87 1.08
CA GLY A 77 -4.34 18.32 2.36
C GLY A 77 -3.62 17.07 2.87
N ILE A 78 -2.59 16.61 2.17
CA ILE A 78 -1.97 15.28 2.34
C ILE A 78 -0.64 15.42 3.11
N GLU A 79 -0.71 15.89 4.37
CA GLU A 79 0.49 16.13 5.21
C GLU A 79 0.65 15.20 6.44
N SER A 80 -0.33 14.33 6.75
CA SER A 80 -0.20 13.38 7.89
C SER A 80 -0.82 12.00 7.65
N ASP A 81 -2.09 11.92 7.22
CA ASP A 81 -2.94 10.76 7.58
C ASP A 81 -3.14 9.68 6.48
N VAL A 82 -2.26 9.61 5.48
CA VAL A 82 -2.41 8.68 4.34
C VAL A 82 -2.21 7.20 4.70
N LEU A 83 -1.47 6.92 5.79
CA LEU A 83 -1.06 5.56 6.17
C LEU A 83 -1.45 5.26 7.61
N PRO A 84 -2.38 4.31 7.86
CA PRO A 84 -3.00 4.08 9.16
C PRO A 84 -2.00 3.73 10.27
N HIS A 85 -2.39 3.89 11.53
CA HIS A 85 -1.53 3.58 12.67
C HIS A 85 -1.47 2.07 12.95
N ILE A 86 -0.78 1.34 12.07
CA ILE A 86 -0.63 -0.11 12.21
C ILE A 86 0.17 -0.50 13.45
N GLN A 87 -0.17 -1.64 14.04
CA GLN A 87 0.63 -2.23 15.11
C GLN A 87 1.86 -2.94 14.53
N THR A 88 3.01 -2.81 15.19
CA THR A 88 4.27 -3.43 14.75
C THR A 88 4.76 -4.44 15.80
N LEU A 89 5.44 -5.50 15.36
CA LEU A 89 5.97 -6.55 16.23
C LEU A 89 6.95 -5.99 17.29
N ARG A 90 7.63 -4.88 16.98
CA ARG A 90 8.47 -4.12 17.92
C ARG A 90 7.70 -3.57 19.12
N ARG A 91 6.45 -3.12 18.90
CA ARG A 91 5.57 -2.51 19.89
C ARG A 91 4.55 -3.49 20.49
N PHE A 92 4.45 -4.70 19.94
CA PHE A 92 3.56 -5.74 20.44
C PHE A 92 4.05 -6.27 21.81
N PRO A 93 3.16 -6.47 22.80
CA PRO A 93 3.57 -6.97 24.11
C PRO A 93 4.23 -8.35 24.02
N LYS A 94 5.51 -8.44 24.39
CA LYS A 94 6.29 -9.70 24.34
C LYS A 94 5.64 -10.85 25.11
N VAL A 95 4.93 -10.54 26.21
CA VAL A 95 4.21 -11.53 27.03
C VAL A 95 3.04 -12.18 26.30
N GLU A 96 2.46 -11.52 25.29
CA GLU A 96 1.37 -12.05 24.46
C GLU A 96 1.87 -12.95 23.31
N LEU A 97 3.18 -13.10 23.11
CA LEU A 97 3.75 -14.02 22.12
C LEU A 97 3.88 -15.45 22.68
N ALA A 98 4.07 -15.60 24.00
CA ALA A 98 4.39 -16.87 24.63
C ALA A 98 3.27 -17.91 24.45
N GLY A 99 3.60 -19.04 23.84
CA GLY A 99 2.67 -20.15 23.58
C GLY A 99 1.67 -19.89 22.44
N LYS A 100 1.73 -18.74 21.76
CA LYS A 100 0.86 -18.42 20.62
C LYS A 100 1.36 -18.99 19.30
N VAL A 101 0.44 -19.21 18.36
CA VAL A 101 0.77 -19.56 16.98
C VAL A 101 0.74 -18.31 16.10
N ALA A 102 1.87 -17.99 15.48
CA ALA A 102 2.06 -16.83 14.62
C ALA A 102 2.23 -17.24 13.14
N LEU A 103 1.29 -16.82 12.29
CA LEU A 103 1.40 -16.93 10.83
C LEU A 103 2.20 -15.74 10.29
N VAL A 104 3.43 -15.99 9.85
CA VAL A 104 4.31 -15.00 9.21
C VAL A 104 4.17 -15.10 7.71
N ARG A 105 3.51 -14.09 7.11
CA ARG A 105 3.51 -13.89 5.67
C ARG A 105 4.81 -13.18 5.27
N PHE A 106 5.76 -13.94 4.76
CA PHE A 106 7.08 -13.42 4.41
C PHE A 106 7.16 -12.88 2.98
N ASP A 107 8.21 -12.10 2.69
CA ASP A 107 8.52 -11.64 1.34
C ASP A 107 9.49 -12.59 0.64
N SER A 108 9.00 -13.36 -0.33
CA SER A 108 9.84 -14.28 -1.11
C SER A 108 10.85 -13.56 -2.00
N THR A 109 10.61 -12.29 -2.37
CA THR A 109 11.56 -11.51 -3.18
C THR A 109 12.79 -11.09 -2.38
N ILE A 110 12.67 -11.04 -1.04
CA ILE A 110 13.76 -10.80 -0.09
C ILE A 110 14.41 -12.13 0.33
N LEU A 111 13.62 -13.08 0.82
CA LEU A 111 14.14 -14.27 1.51
C LEU A 111 14.49 -15.46 0.60
N LEU A 112 14.04 -15.47 -0.67
CA LEU A 112 14.35 -16.53 -1.64
C LEU A 112 15.14 -16.03 -2.86
N ASN A 113 15.63 -14.79 -2.83
CA ASN A 113 16.54 -14.22 -3.83
C ASN A 113 17.81 -15.09 -3.95
N GLN A 114 18.39 -15.19 -5.16
CA GLN A 114 19.56 -16.05 -5.44
C GLN A 114 20.77 -15.75 -4.55
N GLU A 115 20.96 -14.48 -4.19
CA GLU A 115 21.99 -14.00 -3.27
C GLU A 115 21.31 -13.61 -1.95
N LEU A 116 20.98 -14.60 -1.11
CA LEU A 116 20.47 -14.37 0.24
C LEU A 116 21.62 -13.91 1.15
N ASP A 117 21.97 -12.61 1.07
CA ASP A 117 23.02 -12.01 1.91
C ASP A 117 22.45 -11.60 3.29
N PRO A 118 22.84 -12.25 4.40
CA PRO A 118 22.36 -11.88 5.73
C PRO A 118 22.82 -10.49 6.21
N ARG A 119 23.76 -9.86 5.50
CA ARG A 119 24.19 -8.47 5.74
C ARG A 119 23.25 -7.46 5.11
N SER A 120 22.39 -7.86 4.17
CA SER A 120 21.32 -7.00 3.68
C SER A 120 20.36 -6.67 4.82
N ARG A 121 20.06 -5.38 5.02
CA ARG A 121 19.16 -4.92 6.08
C ARG A 121 17.75 -5.52 5.93
N SER A 122 17.28 -5.70 4.70
CA SER A 122 15.99 -6.35 4.39
C SER A 122 15.98 -7.80 4.84
N VAL A 123 17.00 -8.57 4.46
CA VAL A 123 17.13 -10.00 4.82
C VAL A 123 17.31 -10.15 6.33
N PHE A 124 18.16 -9.33 6.95
CA PHE A 124 18.35 -9.31 8.39
C PHE A 124 17.03 -9.05 9.13
N ASN A 125 16.29 -7.99 8.78
CA ASN A 125 15.03 -7.65 9.43
C ASN A 125 13.99 -8.77 9.25
N ALA A 126 13.86 -9.34 8.05
CA ALA A 126 12.89 -10.39 7.76
C ALA A 126 13.20 -11.72 8.49
N LEU A 127 14.48 -12.11 8.57
CA LEU A 127 14.90 -13.24 9.43
C LEU A 127 14.75 -12.91 10.92
N PHE A 128 14.92 -11.65 11.32
CA PHE A 128 14.76 -11.20 12.70
C PHE A 128 13.30 -11.25 13.17
N THR A 129 12.31 -10.99 12.29
CA THR A 129 10.88 -11.23 12.57
C THR A 129 10.64 -12.65 13.07
N ILE A 130 11.16 -13.65 12.36
CA ILE A 130 10.99 -15.07 12.71
C ILE A 130 11.73 -15.41 14.00
N LYS A 131 12.99 -14.97 14.15
CA LYS A 131 13.80 -15.22 15.36
C LYS A 131 13.20 -14.58 16.61
N TYR A 132 12.66 -13.36 16.51
CA TYR A 132 12.04 -12.65 17.62
C TYR A 132 10.78 -13.37 18.14
N LEU A 133 9.94 -13.90 17.23
CA LEU A 133 8.77 -14.69 17.62
C LEU A 133 9.19 -15.95 18.41
N LEU A 134 10.21 -16.67 17.94
CA LEU A 134 10.75 -17.86 18.61
C LEU A 134 11.40 -17.54 19.96
N GLU A 135 12.15 -16.44 20.05
CA GLU A 135 12.80 -15.96 21.29
C GLU A 135 11.77 -15.70 22.40
N PHE A 136 10.60 -15.17 22.05
CA PHE A 136 9.48 -14.94 22.99
C PHE A 136 8.47 -16.09 23.05
N GLY A 137 8.86 -17.29 22.61
CA GLY A 137 8.12 -18.53 22.83
C GLY A 137 6.86 -18.72 21.98
N ALA A 138 6.74 -17.99 20.86
CA ALA A 138 5.71 -18.25 19.87
C ALA A 138 6.12 -19.40 18.94
N LYS A 139 5.13 -20.12 18.43
CA LYS A 139 5.29 -21.10 17.34
C LYS A 139 5.02 -20.42 16.01
N VAL A 140 5.80 -20.72 14.99
CA VAL A 140 5.77 -19.98 13.72
C VAL A 140 5.26 -20.84 12.57
N ILE A 141 4.36 -20.29 11.77
CA ILE A 141 3.95 -20.81 10.47
C ILE A 141 4.44 -19.81 9.41
N LEU A 142 5.28 -20.26 8.49
CA LEU A 142 5.76 -19.46 7.36
C LEU A 142 4.84 -19.68 6.16
N ALA A 143 4.43 -18.59 5.52
CA ALA A 143 3.62 -18.64 4.30
C ALA A 143 4.10 -17.60 3.28
N SER A 144 4.16 -17.99 2.01
CA SER A 144 4.39 -17.06 0.89
C SER A 144 3.97 -17.69 -0.44
N ASP A 145 3.75 -16.85 -1.45
CA ASP A 145 3.90 -17.22 -2.85
C ASP A 145 5.37 -17.10 -3.29
N TRP A 146 5.81 -17.93 -4.23
CA TRP A 146 7.11 -17.80 -4.89
C TRP A 146 7.08 -18.38 -6.30
N SER A 147 8.07 -18.00 -7.12
CA SER A 147 8.23 -18.55 -8.47
C SER A 147 9.69 -18.65 -8.87
N ASN A 148 10.00 -19.56 -9.80
CA ASN A 148 11.35 -19.82 -10.29
C ASN A 148 11.99 -18.62 -11.02
N LYS A 149 11.23 -17.54 -11.27
CA LYS A 149 11.73 -16.24 -11.75
C LYS A 149 12.49 -15.45 -10.69
N ILE A 150 12.19 -15.67 -9.40
CA ILE A 150 12.91 -15.08 -8.26
C ILE A 150 14.27 -15.77 -8.12
N ASN A 151 14.26 -17.09 -8.18
CA ASN A 151 15.43 -17.95 -8.12
C ASN A 151 15.12 -19.29 -8.78
N SER A 152 15.88 -19.65 -9.81
CA SER A 152 15.76 -20.91 -10.57
C SER A 152 15.88 -22.18 -9.70
N ASN A 153 16.53 -22.06 -8.55
CA ASN A 153 16.82 -23.17 -7.65
C ASN A 153 15.70 -23.43 -6.64
N VAL A 154 14.67 -22.57 -6.60
CA VAL A 154 13.47 -22.80 -5.80
C VAL A 154 12.59 -23.82 -6.52
N LEU A 155 12.86 -25.10 -6.24
CA LEU A 155 12.27 -26.25 -6.93
C LEU A 155 11.08 -26.87 -6.18
N SER A 156 11.01 -26.73 -4.86
CA SER A 156 9.89 -27.21 -4.03
C SER A 156 9.82 -26.48 -2.68
N ALA A 157 8.77 -26.75 -1.90
CA ALA A 157 8.66 -26.27 -0.51
C ALA A 157 9.76 -26.84 0.40
N GLU A 158 10.24 -28.07 0.16
CA GLU A 158 11.36 -28.65 0.92
C GLU A 158 12.65 -27.84 0.73
N TYR A 159 12.98 -27.45 -0.50
CA TYR A 159 14.14 -26.58 -0.75
C TYR A 159 14.03 -25.25 0.01
N VAL A 160 12.82 -24.66 0.07
CA VAL A 160 12.56 -23.45 0.85
C VAL A 160 12.77 -23.71 2.35
N ALA A 161 12.27 -24.83 2.88
CA ALA A 161 12.49 -25.23 4.28
C ALA A 161 13.99 -25.43 4.61
N ASP A 162 14.78 -26.01 3.69
CA ASP A 162 16.23 -26.17 3.87
C ASP A 162 16.97 -24.83 3.88
N VAL A 163 16.59 -23.87 3.02
CA VAL A 163 17.12 -22.50 2.99
C VAL A 163 16.82 -21.78 4.31
N PHE A 164 15.55 -21.82 4.77
CA PHE A 164 15.17 -21.22 6.03
C PHE A 164 15.85 -21.90 7.23
N SER A 165 15.95 -23.23 7.24
CA SER A 165 16.65 -23.96 8.32
C SER A 165 18.12 -23.55 8.41
N SER A 166 18.78 -23.42 7.26
CA SER A 166 20.17 -22.98 7.14
C SER A 166 20.39 -21.54 7.61
N ALA A 167 19.45 -20.63 7.31
CA ALA A 167 19.54 -19.21 7.65
C ALA A 167 19.13 -18.89 9.10
N LEU A 168 18.12 -19.60 9.62
CA LEU A 168 17.59 -19.39 10.97
C LEU A 168 18.43 -20.12 12.03
N LYS A 169 19.02 -21.28 11.68
CA LYS A 169 19.59 -22.28 12.61
C LYS A 169 18.55 -22.97 13.51
N TYR A 170 17.33 -23.09 12.99
CA TYR A 170 16.22 -23.87 13.57
C TYR A 170 15.75 -24.89 12.54
N GLN A 171 15.11 -25.98 12.97
CA GLN A 171 14.50 -26.92 12.04
C GLN A 171 13.17 -26.36 11.51
N VAL A 172 13.06 -26.22 10.18
CA VAL A 172 11.81 -25.87 9.49
C VAL A 172 11.27 -27.12 8.80
N VAL A 173 9.99 -27.42 9.00
CA VAL A 173 9.32 -28.59 8.41
C VAL A 173 8.19 -28.15 7.49
N THR A 174 8.09 -28.77 6.31
CA THR A 174 6.97 -28.52 5.39
C THR A 174 5.67 -29.14 5.91
N ALA A 175 4.60 -28.34 5.92
CA ALA A 175 3.25 -28.78 6.22
C ALA A 175 2.66 -29.48 4.98
N LYS A 176 2.99 -30.76 4.80
CA LYS A 176 2.41 -31.59 3.74
C LYS A 176 0.92 -31.77 3.99
N SER A 177 0.10 -31.48 2.98
CA SER A 177 -1.38 -31.41 3.01
C SER A 177 -1.95 -30.02 3.31
N LEU A 178 -1.97 -29.17 2.28
CA LEU A 178 -3.11 -28.27 2.03
C LEU A 178 -4.26 -28.98 1.29
N SER A 179 -4.53 -30.27 1.59
CA SER A 179 -5.89 -30.77 1.40
C SER A 179 -6.84 -29.96 2.30
N TYR A 180 -8.14 -29.91 1.97
CA TYR A 180 -9.15 -28.94 2.45
C TYR A 180 -9.43 -28.89 3.97
N LYS A 181 -8.57 -29.49 4.79
CA LYS A 181 -8.47 -29.31 6.24
C LYS A 181 -7.00 -29.01 6.59
N ILE A 182 -6.66 -27.74 6.82
CA ILE A 182 -5.58 -27.40 7.74
C ILE A 182 -6.10 -27.73 9.14
N SER A 183 -6.05 -29.03 9.48
CA SER A 183 -5.74 -29.38 10.85
C SER A 183 -4.27 -29.03 11.03
N LEU A 184 -3.98 -27.91 11.69
CA LEU A 184 -2.69 -27.75 12.36
C LEU A 184 -2.60 -28.90 13.34
N ASP A 185 -1.98 -30.00 12.92
CA ASP A 185 -1.82 -31.16 13.77
C ASP A 185 -0.99 -30.69 14.97
N VAL A 186 -1.62 -30.72 16.14
CA VAL A 186 -0.97 -30.39 17.41
C VAL A 186 0.26 -31.30 17.61
N GLY A 187 0.30 -32.47 16.95
CA GLY A 187 1.46 -33.35 16.82
C GLY A 187 2.63 -32.83 15.97
N ALA A 188 2.41 -32.00 14.94
CA ALA A 188 3.48 -31.39 14.15
C ALA A 188 4.30 -30.41 15.02
N PHE A 189 3.59 -29.54 15.75
CA PHE A 189 4.15 -28.63 16.75
C PHE A 189 4.65 -29.31 18.05
N LYS A 190 4.66 -30.65 18.13
CA LYS A 190 5.42 -31.40 19.15
C LYS A 190 6.84 -31.74 18.69
N LYS A 191 7.18 -31.51 17.41
CA LYS A 191 8.47 -31.86 16.81
C LYS A 191 9.29 -30.66 16.40
N THR A 192 8.66 -29.57 15.96
CA THR A 192 9.33 -28.32 15.58
C THR A 192 8.52 -27.09 15.97
N ASP A 193 9.23 -25.97 16.19
CA ASP A 193 8.61 -24.66 16.45
C ASP A 193 8.32 -23.86 15.17
N ILE A 194 8.80 -24.32 14.01
CA ILE A 194 8.58 -23.68 12.71
C ILE A 194 7.97 -24.68 11.72
N LEU A 195 6.86 -24.29 11.10
CA LEU A 195 6.25 -24.97 9.96
C LEU A 195 6.30 -24.04 8.72
N LEU A 196 6.38 -24.62 7.53
CA LEU A 196 6.29 -23.90 6.25
C LEU A 196 5.13 -24.46 5.44
N LEU A 197 4.21 -23.60 4.99
CA LEU A 197 3.11 -23.98 4.10
C LEU A 197 3.60 -24.22 2.66
N GLU A 198 2.79 -24.92 1.87
CA GLU A 198 3.01 -25.08 0.42
C GLU A 198 2.92 -23.71 -0.30
N ASN A 199 3.41 -23.64 -1.56
CA ASN A 199 3.52 -22.40 -2.31
C ASN A 199 2.15 -21.78 -2.59
N LEU A 200 1.86 -20.61 -2.03
CA LEU A 200 0.54 -19.99 -2.15
C LEU A 200 0.16 -19.60 -3.60
N SER A 201 1.13 -19.50 -4.53
CA SER A 201 0.83 -19.25 -5.96
C SER A 201 0.15 -20.42 -6.67
N GLU A 202 0.13 -21.61 -6.07
CA GLU A 202 -0.55 -22.80 -6.63
C GLU A 202 -2.07 -22.78 -6.38
N PHE A 203 -2.54 -21.91 -5.48
CA PHE A 203 -3.94 -21.75 -5.07
C PHE A 203 -4.57 -20.54 -5.75
N LYS A 204 -5.64 -20.74 -6.53
CA LYS A 204 -6.36 -19.63 -7.18
C LYS A 204 -7.11 -18.78 -6.15
N GLU A 205 -7.45 -19.41 -5.03
CA GLU A 205 -8.09 -18.87 -3.85
C GLU A 205 -7.28 -17.75 -3.17
N GLU A 206 -5.94 -17.79 -3.26
CA GLU A 206 -5.04 -16.73 -2.77
C GLU A 206 -5.29 -15.42 -3.53
N VAL A 207 -5.23 -15.48 -4.87
CA VAL A 207 -5.41 -14.31 -5.76
C VAL A 207 -6.86 -13.83 -5.77
N ALA A 208 -7.83 -14.74 -5.56
CA ALA A 208 -9.24 -14.41 -5.44
C ALA A 208 -9.64 -13.85 -4.06
N ASN A 209 -8.71 -13.72 -3.11
CA ASN A 209 -8.98 -13.35 -1.71
C ASN A 209 -10.14 -14.17 -1.09
N CYS A 210 -10.15 -15.48 -1.33
CA CYS A 210 -11.27 -16.34 -0.96
C CYS A 210 -11.40 -16.46 0.56
N SER A 211 -12.51 -15.96 1.13
CA SER A 211 -12.75 -15.98 2.58
C SER A 211 -12.62 -17.37 3.22
N LYS A 212 -13.08 -18.44 2.54
CA LYS A 212 -12.92 -19.82 3.02
C LYS A 212 -11.46 -20.28 3.08
N PHE A 213 -10.62 -19.82 2.14
CA PHE A 213 -9.20 -20.12 2.12
C PHE A 213 -8.43 -19.28 3.14
N ALA A 214 -8.83 -18.02 3.36
CA ALA A 214 -8.31 -17.22 4.46
C ALA A 214 -8.62 -17.83 5.84
N GLN A 215 -9.85 -18.29 6.08
CA GLN A 215 -10.23 -19.05 7.29
C GLN A 215 -9.43 -20.35 7.45
N LEU A 216 -9.11 -21.00 6.34
CA LEU A 216 -8.27 -22.19 6.33
C LEU A 216 -6.84 -21.83 6.79
N LEU A 217 -6.23 -20.79 6.19
CA LEU A 217 -4.89 -20.30 6.53
C LEU A 217 -4.78 -19.80 7.98
N SER A 218 -5.84 -19.19 8.54
CA SER A 218 -5.88 -18.72 9.92
C SER A 218 -6.34 -19.78 10.93
N SER A 219 -6.65 -21.01 10.49
CA SER A 219 -7.15 -22.10 11.34
C SER A 219 -6.13 -22.46 12.42
N GLY A 220 -6.41 -22.10 13.68
CA GLY A 220 -5.50 -22.29 14.81
C GLY A 220 -4.32 -21.31 14.86
N VAL A 221 -4.42 -20.17 14.18
CA VAL A 221 -3.47 -19.05 14.25
C VAL A 221 -4.00 -17.98 15.22
N ASP A 222 -3.19 -17.61 16.21
CA ASP A 222 -3.50 -16.49 17.10
C ASP A 222 -3.12 -15.14 16.48
N ILE A 223 -1.92 -15.09 15.87
CA ILE A 223 -1.27 -13.85 15.43
C ILE A 223 -0.95 -13.93 13.94
N PHE A 224 -1.47 -12.98 13.16
CA PHE A 224 -1.01 -12.71 11.80
C PHE A 224 0.13 -11.67 11.84
N VAL A 225 1.26 -12.03 11.24
CA VAL A 225 2.43 -11.16 11.07
C VAL A 225 2.66 -10.97 9.58
N ASN A 226 2.33 -9.78 9.07
CA ASN A 226 2.65 -9.45 7.68
C ASN A 226 4.06 -8.86 7.61
N ASP A 227 4.99 -9.59 7.01
CA ASP A 227 6.34 -9.12 6.71
C ASP A 227 6.60 -9.07 5.18
N SER A 228 5.53 -9.02 4.39
CA SER A 228 5.53 -9.04 2.92
C SER A 228 5.10 -7.68 2.35
N PHE A 229 5.92 -6.66 2.60
CA PHE A 229 5.61 -5.30 2.15
C PHE A 229 5.51 -5.18 0.62
N SER A 230 6.20 -6.03 -0.16
CA SER A 230 6.06 -5.99 -1.62
C SER A 230 4.66 -6.30 -2.12
N LEU A 231 3.89 -7.09 -1.37
CA LEU A 231 2.53 -7.50 -1.70
C LEU A 231 1.45 -6.65 -1.02
N SER A 232 1.83 -5.65 -0.21
CA SER A 232 0.88 -4.76 0.48
C SER A 232 -0.07 -3.97 -0.45
N HIS A 233 0.27 -3.85 -1.74
CA HIS A 233 -0.58 -3.24 -2.78
C HIS A 233 -1.61 -4.20 -3.39
N LYS A 234 -1.63 -5.47 -2.99
CA LYS A 234 -2.55 -6.49 -3.48
C LYS A 234 -3.52 -6.94 -2.39
N ILE A 235 -4.75 -7.20 -2.80
CA ILE A 235 -5.76 -7.89 -1.98
C ILE A 235 -5.57 -9.39 -2.22
N LEU A 236 -4.98 -10.09 -1.26
CA LEU A 236 -4.78 -11.55 -1.31
C LEU A 236 -5.31 -12.18 -0.02
N ALA A 237 -5.65 -13.46 -0.06
CA ALA A 237 -6.12 -14.18 1.13
C ALA A 237 -5.08 -14.10 2.26
N SER A 238 -3.80 -14.35 1.96
CA SER A 238 -2.72 -14.35 2.95
C SER A 238 -2.16 -12.96 3.34
N THR A 239 -2.60 -11.87 2.71
CA THR A 239 -2.16 -10.49 3.05
C THR A 239 -3.26 -9.61 3.64
N VAL A 240 -4.52 -9.88 3.27
CA VAL A 240 -5.71 -9.12 3.69
C VAL A 240 -6.75 -10.07 4.29
N GLY A 241 -7.14 -11.11 3.55
CA GLY A 241 -8.25 -11.99 3.93
C GLY A 241 -8.07 -12.71 5.27
N VAL A 242 -6.84 -13.02 5.68
CA VAL A 242 -6.53 -13.67 6.97
C VAL A 242 -6.71 -12.75 8.17
N ALA A 243 -6.57 -11.43 8.00
CA ALA A 243 -6.51 -10.49 9.12
C ALA A 243 -7.77 -10.50 10.02
N PRO A 244 -9.01 -10.53 9.48
CA PRO A 244 -10.23 -10.59 10.29
C PRO A 244 -10.40 -11.88 11.12
N PHE A 245 -9.57 -12.91 10.92
CA PHE A 245 -9.68 -14.22 11.58
C PHE A 245 -8.61 -14.46 12.66
N CYS A 246 -7.68 -13.52 12.87
CA CYS A 246 -6.66 -13.61 13.91
C CYS A 246 -6.96 -12.64 15.06
N TYR A 247 -6.65 -13.04 16.30
CA TYR A 247 -6.72 -12.15 17.47
C TYR A 247 -5.81 -10.92 17.30
N ALA A 248 -4.69 -11.10 16.60
CA ALA A 248 -3.67 -10.08 16.49
C ALA A 248 -3.06 -9.98 15.09
N CYS A 249 -3.21 -8.83 14.43
CA CYS A 249 -2.50 -8.48 13.20
C CYS A 249 -1.36 -7.48 13.48
N VAL A 250 -0.14 -7.74 13.00
CA VAL A 250 1.03 -6.84 13.17
C VAL A 250 1.94 -6.83 11.94
N ALA A 251 2.65 -5.73 11.71
CA ALA A 251 3.79 -5.70 10.80
C ALA A 251 5.04 -6.35 11.40
N GLY A 252 5.73 -7.17 10.61
CA GLY A 252 7.10 -7.61 10.90
C GLY A 252 8.14 -6.49 10.74
N PHE A 253 9.42 -6.78 11.03
CA PHE A 253 10.47 -5.77 11.04
C PHE A 253 10.92 -5.30 9.65
N HIS A 254 10.78 -6.11 8.60
CA HIS A 254 11.06 -5.67 7.23
C HIS A 254 9.93 -4.78 6.71
N PHE A 255 8.68 -5.12 7.04
CA PHE A 255 7.50 -4.31 6.74
C PHE A 255 7.50 -2.97 7.49
N GLU A 256 7.81 -2.98 8.80
CA GLU A 256 7.92 -1.77 9.62
C GLU A 256 8.95 -0.78 9.05
N GLU A 257 10.14 -1.26 8.70
CA GLU A 257 11.19 -0.43 8.07
C GLU A 257 10.72 0.13 6.72
N SER A 258 10.15 -0.71 5.84
CA SER A 258 9.67 -0.29 4.52
C SER A 258 8.57 0.77 4.62
N LEU A 259 7.64 0.62 5.56
CA LEU A 259 6.58 1.60 5.84
C LEU A 259 7.12 2.89 6.46
N PHE A 260 8.14 2.80 7.33
CA PHE A 260 8.81 3.98 7.89
C PHE A 260 9.47 4.82 6.79
N GLN A 261 10.17 4.17 5.86
CA GLN A 261 10.79 4.86 4.73
C GLN A 261 9.74 5.45 3.76
N LEU A 262 8.62 4.76 3.54
CA LEU A 262 7.48 5.30 2.76
C LEU A 262 6.90 6.58 3.38
N ARG A 263 6.67 6.58 4.70
CA ARG A 263 6.21 7.75 5.46
C ARG A 263 7.22 8.90 5.38
N LYS A 264 8.52 8.61 5.50
CA LYS A 264 9.60 9.61 5.41
C LYS A 264 9.69 10.24 4.02
N MET A 265 9.51 9.44 2.97
CA MET A 265 9.47 9.89 1.58
C MET A 265 8.31 10.87 1.32
N ALA A 266 7.15 10.67 1.94
CA ALA A 266 5.96 11.50 1.74
C ALA A 266 6.05 12.91 2.36
N LYS A 267 6.94 13.13 3.34
CA LYS A 267 7.10 14.42 4.02
C LYS A 267 7.78 15.50 3.15
N LEU A 268 7.43 16.75 3.39
CA LEU A 268 7.97 17.95 2.72
C LEU A 268 9.05 18.69 3.55
N ASP A 269 9.68 18.00 4.49
CA ASP A 269 10.58 18.52 5.51
C ASP A 269 11.97 18.98 5.04
N GLU A 270 12.45 18.48 3.89
CA GLU A 270 13.83 18.68 3.43
C GLU A 270 13.88 19.19 1.98
N LYS A 271 14.06 20.52 1.80
CA LYS A 271 14.24 21.17 0.49
C LYS A 271 15.64 21.77 0.27
N PRO A 272 16.23 21.72 -0.94
CA PRO A 272 15.61 21.24 -2.19
C PRO A 272 15.44 19.71 -2.26
N TYR A 273 14.34 19.27 -2.87
CA TYR A 273 13.95 17.87 -3.04
C TYR A 273 13.89 17.50 -4.52
N ALA A 274 14.66 16.49 -4.96
CA ALA A 274 14.62 16.00 -6.34
C ALA A 274 14.18 14.53 -6.43
N ALA A 275 13.51 14.17 -7.52
CA ALA A 275 13.08 12.81 -7.82
C ALA A 275 13.73 12.25 -9.09
N ILE A 276 14.60 11.25 -8.94
CA ILE A 276 15.19 10.48 -10.05
C ILE A 276 14.24 9.35 -10.41
N ILE A 277 13.80 9.30 -11.67
CA ILE A 277 12.72 8.44 -12.13
C ILE A 277 13.20 7.56 -13.28
N GLY A 278 13.24 6.25 -13.03
CA GLY A 278 13.75 5.22 -13.93
C GLY A 278 12.72 4.21 -14.45
N GLY A 279 13.22 3.34 -15.32
CA GLY A 279 12.43 2.33 -16.04
C GLY A 279 11.68 2.93 -17.24
N GLY A 280 10.48 2.42 -17.51
CA GLY A 280 9.53 2.96 -18.50
C GLY A 280 8.10 2.83 -17.99
N ASN A 281 7.13 2.77 -18.88
CA ASN A 281 5.70 2.72 -18.59
C ASN A 281 5.23 4.00 -17.85
N LEU A 282 5.49 5.14 -18.48
CA LEU A 282 5.08 6.48 -18.05
C LEU A 282 3.56 6.57 -17.89
N CYS A 283 2.80 6.05 -18.86
CA CYS A 283 1.34 6.16 -18.86
C CYS A 283 0.73 5.53 -17.59
N ASN A 284 1.13 4.30 -17.23
CA ASN A 284 0.68 3.64 -15.99
C ASN A 284 1.20 4.29 -14.69
N LYS A 285 2.09 5.28 -14.78
CA LYS A 285 2.69 6.01 -13.65
C LYS A 285 2.28 7.48 -13.59
N ALA A 286 1.54 8.01 -14.56
CA ALA A 286 1.23 9.44 -14.68
C ALA A 286 0.77 10.08 -13.35
N ALA A 287 -0.25 9.51 -12.69
CA ALA A 287 -0.73 10.00 -11.39
C ALA A 287 0.36 10.03 -10.28
N ALA A 288 1.25 9.04 -10.25
CA ALA A 288 2.40 9.04 -9.33
C ALA A 288 3.46 10.09 -9.69
N LEU A 289 3.62 10.39 -10.97
CA LEU A 289 4.52 11.45 -11.43
C LEU A 289 3.97 12.83 -11.09
N HIS A 290 2.65 13.06 -11.22
CA HIS A 290 2.00 14.29 -10.74
C HIS A 290 2.09 14.43 -9.21
N PHE A 291 1.89 13.35 -8.44
CA PHE A 291 2.11 13.37 -6.99
C PHE A 291 3.54 13.76 -6.62
N LEU A 292 4.55 13.17 -7.29
CA LEU A 292 5.94 13.55 -7.08
C LEU A 292 6.19 15.01 -7.47
N ALA A 293 5.69 15.44 -8.64
CA ALA A 293 5.80 16.81 -9.13
C ALA A 293 5.26 17.81 -8.10
N SER A 294 4.07 17.57 -7.53
CA SER A 294 3.49 18.44 -6.49
C SER A 294 4.34 18.61 -5.21
N ARG A 295 5.40 17.80 -5.04
CA ARG A 295 6.22 17.73 -3.81
C ARG A 295 7.69 18.06 -4.02
N CYS A 296 8.27 17.68 -5.16
CA CYS A 296 9.67 17.90 -5.48
C CYS A 296 9.90 19.22 -6.23
N ASP A 297 11.08 19.81 -6.03
CA ASP A 297 11.53 21.00 -6.75
C ASP A 297 12.16 20.62 -8.13
N GLY A 298 12.39 19.32 -8.39
CA GLY A 298 12.84 18.83 -9.69
C GLY A 298 12.61 17.34 -9.96
N LEU A 299 12.28 17.01 -11.21
CA LEU A 299 12.09 15.66 -11.74
C LEU A 299 13.25 15.31 -12.70
N ILE A 300 13.93 14.18 -12.48
CA ILE A 300 15.11 13.75 -13.23
C ILE A 300 14.82 12.41 -13.90
N PHE A 301 14.50 12.41 -15.19
CA PHE A 301 14.13 11.18 -15.91
C PHE A 301 15.37 10.46 -16.46
N VAL A 302 15.41 9.14 -16.29
CA VAL A 302 16.51 8.26 -16.71
C VAL A 302 15.97 6.92 -17.25
N GLY A 303 16.77 6.22 -18.06
CA GLY A 303 16.30 4.99 -18.73
C GLY A 303 15.21 5.26 -19.76
N LEU A 304 14.41 4.25 -20.11
CA LEU A 304 13.45 4.35 -21.21
C LEU A 304 12.42 5.48 -21.07
N MET A 305 12.01 5.84 -19.85
CA MET A 305 11.05 6.91 -19.61
C MET A 305 11.54 8.28 -20.07
N SER A 306 12.86 8.52 -20.09
CA SER A 306 13.39 9.81 -20.53
C SER A 306 13.11 10.09 -22.01
N PHE A 307 13.03 9.06 -22.86
CA PHE A 307 12.71 9.23 -24.28
C PHE A 307 11.29 9.76 -24.50
N GLN A 308 10.32 9.32 -23.69
CA GLN A 308 8.96 9.82 -23.75
C GLN A 308 8.87 11.30 -23.34
N ILE A 309 9.60 11.69 -22.28
CA ILE A 309 9.69 13.09 -21.84
C ILE A 309 10.41 13.95 -22.88
N MET A 310 11.51 13.46 -23.47
CA MET A 310 12.23 14.15 -24.54
C MET A 310 11.34 14.38 -25.77
N HIS A 311 10.58 13.36 -26.19
CA HIS A 311 9.63 13.46 -27.29
C HIS A 311 8.53 14.50 -27.01
N ALA A 312 7.93 14.48 -25.81
CA ALA A 312 6.93 15.48 -25.41
C ALA A 312 7.49 16.91 -25.20
N LEU A 313 8.81 17.05 -25.02
CA LEU A 313 9.52 18.33 -25.07
C LEU A 313 9.85 18.80 -26.51
N GLY A 314 9.48 18.04 -27.54
CA GLY A 314 9.72 18.36 -28.95
C GLY A 314 11.12 18.03 -29.45
N LEU A 315 11.86 17.16 -28.74
CA LEU A 315 13.19 16.72 -29.18
C LEU A 315 13.08 15.54 -30.18
N PRO A 316 14.00 15.42 -31.15
CA PRO A 316 14.05 14.27 -32.03
C PRO A 316 14.45 13.02 -31.24
N VAL A 317 13.61 11.98 -31.29
CA VAL A 317 13.78 10.70 -30.60
C VAL A 317 13.40 9.57 -31.57
N PRO A 318 14.20 8.49 -31.68
CA PRO A 318 13.83 7.31 -32.47
C PRO A 318 12.44 6.75 -32.06
N PRO A 319 11.48 6.59 -32.99
CA PRO A 319 10.10 6.21 -32.65
C PRO A 319 9.95 4.91 -31.85
N GLU A 320 10.88 3.97 -31.98
CA GLU A 320 10.95 2.69 -31.26
C GLU A 320 11.36 2.80 -29.78
N LEU A 321 11.86 3.97 -29.37
CA LEU A 321 12.17 4.34 -27.98
C LEU A 321 11.05 5.14 -27.30
N VAL A 322 10.09 5.66 -28.08
CA VAL A 322 8.92 6.43 -27.60
C VAL A 322 7.84 5.46 -27.09
N GLU A 323 7.16 5.82 -26.00
CA GLU A 323 6.13 4.99 -25.39
C GLU A 323 4.76 5.25 -26.04
N LYS A 324 4.27 4.24 -26.75
CA LYS A 324 2.96 4.32 -27.44
C LYS A 324 1.83 4.59 -26.44
N GLY A 325 1.08 5.66 -26.67
CA GLY A 325 -0.05 6.06 -25.82
C GLY A 325 0.32 6.84 -24.56
N ALA A 326 1.55 7.36 -24.46
CA ALA A 326 2.01 8.16 -23.31
C ALA A 326 2.24 9.65 -23.63
N ASN A 327 1.87 10.13 -24.83
CA ASN A 327 2.10 11.51 -25.26
C ASN A 327 1.32 12.52 -24.41
N ASP A 328 0.02 12.28 -24.20
CA ASP A 328 -0.85 13.17 -23.45
C ASP A 328 -0.37 13.27 -22.00
N ALA A 329 -0.25 12.11 -21.32
CA ALA A 329 0.27 12.00 -19.95
C ALA A 329 1.67 12.62 -19.74
N ALA A 330 2.55 12.58 -20.75
CA ALA A 330 3.85 13.25 -20.67
C ALA A 330 3.75 14.77 -20.87
N SER A 331 2.85 15.21 -21.76
CA SER A 331 2.60 16.62 -22.05
C SER A 331 1.94 17.32 -20.85
N ASP A 332 0.94 16.68 -20.24
CA ASP A 332 0.25 17.15 -19.03
C ASP A 332 1.23 17.28 -17.85
N LEU A 333 2.13 16.31 -17.66
CA LEU A 333 3.16 16.35 -16.64
C LEU A 333 4.19 17.47 -16.89
N ILE A 334 4.60 17.68 -18.14
CA ILE A 334 5.51 18.77 -18.51
C ILE A 334 4.84 20.13 -18.29
N GLN A 335 3.55 20.26 -18.62
CA GLN A 335 2.81 21.50 -18.43
C GLN A 335 2.64 21.82 -16.94
N PHE A 336 2.18 20.84 -16.14
CA PHE A 336 2.12 20.96 -14.68
C PHE A 336 3.47 21.34 -14.07
N ALA A 337 4.57 20.76 -14.56
CA ALA A 337 5.92 21.11 -14.10
C ALA A 337 6.31 22.56 -14.43
N ARG A 338 5.95 23.07 -15.61
CA ARG A 338 6.17 24.49 -15.97
C ARG A 338 5.37 25.41 -15.07
N ASP A 339 4.09 25.11 -14.86
CA ASP A 339 3.14 25.93 -14.11
C ASP A 339 3.48 26.02 -12.61
N LYS A 340 4.08 24.96 -12.05
CA LYS A 340 4.60 24.94 -10.66
C LYS A 340 6.12 25.22 -10.56
N HIS A 341 6.77 25.64 -11.65
CA HIS A 341 8.22 25.94 -11.74
C HIS A 341 9.18 24.79 -11.33
N ILE A 342 8.76 23.54 -11.54
CA ILE A 342 9.51 22.33 -11.24
C ILE A 342 10.53 22.06 -12.36
N THR A 343 11.79 21.85 -12.01
CA THR A 343 12.84 21.60 -13.01
C THR A 343 12.74 20.18 -13.57
N ILE A 344 12.51 20.02 -14.88
CA ILE A 344 12.61 18.72 -15.57
C ILE A 344 14.02 18.55 -16.16
N LEU A 345 14.72 17.50 -15.73
CA LEU A 345 15.96 17.02 -16.33
C LEU A 345 15.76 15.69 -17.04
N TYR A 346 16.53 15.51 -18.11
CA TYR A 346 16.58 14.33 -18.97
C TYR A 346 17.99 14.23 -19.57
N PRO A 347 18.45 13.05 -20.02
CA PRO A 347 19.82 12.87 -20.47
C PRO A 347 20.12 13.70 -21.73
N LYS A 348 21.30 14.33 -21.77
CA LYS A 348 21.80 15.09 -22.91
C LYS A 348 22.65 14.24 -23.86
N ASP A 349 23.12 13.09 -23.41
CA ASP A 349 23.96 12.14 -24.13
C ASP A 349 23.71 10.70 -23.65
N PHE A 350 24.02 9.73 -24.51
CA PHE A 350 23.87 8.30 -24.25
C PHE A 350 25.11 7.55 -24.73
N TRP A 351 25.46 6.47 -24.03
CA TRP A 351 26.26 5.41 -24.63
C TRP A 351 25.35 4.58 -25.53
N CYS A 352 25.73 4.41 -26.79
CA CYS A 352 24.98 3.60 -27.75
C CYS A 352 25.85 2.48 -28.30
N THR A 353 25.20 1.37 -28.65
CA THR A 353 25.79 0.28 -29.43
C THR A 353 25.20 0.22 -30.82
N LYS A 354 25.99 -0.23 -31.80
CA LYS A 354 25.48 -0.48 -33.15
C LYS A 354 24.69 -1.79 -33.18
N ILE A 355 23.44 -1.77 -33.67
CA ILE A 355 22.47 -2.89 -33.58
C ILE A 355 23.05 -4.21 -34.11
N HIS A 356 23.79 -4.18 -35.22
CA HIS A 356 24.40 -5.36 -35.83
C HIS A 356 25.85 -5.64 -35.38
N HIS A 357 26.44 -4.74 -34.58
CA HIS A 357 27.81 -4.86 -34.05
C HIS A 357 27.86 -4.37 -32.60
N PRO A 358 27.28 -5.10 -31.63
CA PRO A 358 27.09 -4.62 -30.25
C PRO A 358 28.38 -4.36 -29.47
N ASN A 359 29.54 -4.79 -30.00
CA ASN A 359 30.87 -4.48 -29.45
C ASN A 359 31.37 -3.07 -29.85
N GLN A 360 30.74 -2.43 -30.83
CA GLN A 360 31.01 -1.02 -31.19
C GLN A 360 30.18 -0.13 -30.28
N VAL A 361 30.86 0.69 -29.47
CA VAL A 361 30.28 1.54 -28.44
C VAL A 361 30.77 2.97 -28.64
N GLU A 362 29.84 3.90 -28.81
CA GLU A 362 30.12 5.34 -28.97
C GLU A 362 29.18 6.17 -28.10
N ILE A 363 29.52 7.45 -27.88
CA ILE A 363 28.67 8.40 -27.17
C ILE A 363 28.01 9.31 -28.19
N PHE A 364 26.67 9.37 -28.18
CA PHE A 364 25.91 10.28 -29.04
C PHE A 364 25.13 11.31 -28.22
N PRO A 365 24.94 12.53 -28.75
CA PRO A 365 24.02 13.49 -28.16
C PRO A 365 22.58 12.98 -28.27
N SER A 366 21.81 13.30 -27.24
CA SER A 366 20.37 12.98 -27.08
C SER A 366 19.48 13.34 -28.28
N HIS A 367 19.85 14.35 -29.07
CA HIS A 367 19.12 14.86 -30.23
C HIS A 367 19.72 14.39 -31.58
N GLY A 368 20.64 13.43 -31.57
CA GLY A 368 21.42 13.03 -32.75
C GLY A 368 21.98 11.61 -32.64
N ILE A 369 21.19 10.67 -32.14
CA ILE A 369 21.48 9.23 -32.21
C ILE A 369 21.28 8.80 -33.68
N PRO A 370 22.30 8.31 -34.40
CA PRO A 370 22.14 7.94 -35.81
C PRO A 370 21.39 6.62 -35.99
N ASP A 371 20.76 6.44 -37.14
CA ASP A 371 20.09 5.19 -37.51
C ASP A 371 21.03 3.97 -37.37
N GLY A 372 20.51 2.87 -36.83
CA GLY A 372 21.28 1.67 -36.56
C GLY A 372 22.10 1.68 -35.27
N TRP A 373 22.02 2.74 -34.47
CA TRP A 373 22.56 2.81 -33.10
C TRP A 373 21.43 2.81 -32.06
N GLU A 374 21.67 2.14 -30.93
CA GLU A 374 20.69 2.05 -29.84
C GLU A 374 21.31 2.41 -28.48
N PRO A 375 20.69 3.29 -27.68
CA PRO A 375 21.11 3.60 -26.32
C PRO A 375 21.13 2.38 -25.40
N VAL A 376 22.27 2.17 -24.73
CA VAL A 376 22.47 1.08 -23.74
C VAL A 376 22.70 1.59 -22.33
N ASP A 377 23.19 2.82 -22.16
CA ASP A 377 23.47 3.45 -20.86
C ASP A 377 23.46 4.99 -20.94
N ILE A 378 23.39 5.66 -19.79
CA ILE A 378 23.38 7.12 -19.67
C ILE A 378 24.79 7.71 -19.91
N GLY A 379 24.88 8.75 -20.74
CA GLY A 379 26.16 9.34 -21.15
C GLY A 379 26.84 10.18 -20.05
N PRO A 380 28.15 10.44 -20.18
CA PRO A 380 28.93 11.12 -19.15
C PRO A 380 28.48 12.56 -18.85
N ARG A 381 28.05 13.34 -19.84
CA ARG A 381 27.57 14.73 -19.63
C ARG A 381 26.27 14.74 -18.83
N SER A 382 25.37 13.80 -19.11
CA SER A 382 24.12 13.60 -18.38
C SER A 382 24.39 13.24 -16.92
N VAL A 383 25.34 12.34 -16.65
CA VAL A 383 25.73 11.99 -15.28
C VAL A 383 26.30 13.20 -14.54
N GLU A 384 27.07 14.05 -15.20
CA GLU A 384 27.61 15.28 -14.61
C GLU A 384 26.52 16.32 -14.26
N GLU A 385 25.60 16.60 -15.18
CA GLU A 385 24.46 17.52 -14.97
C GLU A 385 23.53 17.04 -13.83
N ILE A 386 23.22 15.74 -13.83
CA ILE A 386 22.43 15.10 -12.78
C ILE A 386 23.16 15.17 -11.43
N THR A 387 24.47 14.90 -11.39
CA THR A 387 25.28 15.00 -10.16
C THR A 387 25.32 16.43 -9.62
N SER A 388 25.52 17.44 -10.49
CA SER A 388 25.51 18.86 -10.14
C SER A 388 24.17 19.36 -9.60
N THR A 389 23.08 18.66 -9.91
CA THR A 389 21.74 18.94 -9.39
C THR A 389 21.53 18.28 -8.03
N ILE A 390 21.86 16.98 -7.92
CA ILE A 390 21.71 16.19 -6.70
C ILE A 390 22.56 16.71 -5.54
N THR A 391 23.78 17.20 -5.79
CA THR A 391 24.66 17.75 -4.74
C THR A 391 24.11 19.01 -4.06
N LYS A 392 23.12 19.68 -4.66
CA LYS A 392 22.43 20.86 -4.10
C LYS A 392 21.16 20.49 -3.33
N CYS A 393 20.71 19.25 -3.42
CA CYS A 393 19.49 18.78 -2.78
C CYS A 393 19.75 18.40 -1.32
N LYS A 394 18.74 18.61 -0.46
CA LYS A 394 18.70 18.03 0.90
C LYS A 394 18.00 16.67 0.92
N LYS A 395 17.13 16.41 -0.07
CA LYS A 395 16.39 15.15 -0.21
C LYS A 395 16.45 14.66 -1.65
N VAL A 396 16.69 13.37 -1.85
CA VAL A 396 16.54 12.73 -3.16
C VAL A 396 15.81 11.41 -3.02
N ILE A 397 14.76 11.24 -3.83
CA ILE A 397 14.13 9.95 -4.08
C ILE A 397 14.64 9.40 -5.42
N TRP A 398 15.05 8.14 -5.47
CA TRP A 398 15.36 7.44 -6.73
C TRP A 398 14.43 6.25 -6.90
N VAL A 399 13.52 6.29 -7.88
CA VAL A 399 12.53 5.23 -8.14
C VAL A 399 12.79 4.54 -9.47
N GLY A 400 13.13 3.25 -9.42
CA GLY A 400 13.28 2.40 -10.60
C GLY A 400 14.65 2.49 -11.31
N PRO A 401 14.94 1.56 -12.22
CA PRO A 401 16.29 1.36 -12.74
C PRO A 401 16.70 2.38 -13.81
N VAL A 402 17.99 2.73 -13.82
CA VAL A 402 18.67 3.38 -14.95
C VAL A 402 18.94 2.31 -16.01
N LYS A 403 17.88 1.82 -16.67
CA LYS A 403 17.96 0.71 -17.63
C LYS A 403 17.37 1.07 -19.00
N PHE A 404 18.10 0.66 -20.03
CA PHE A 404 17.74 0.69 -21.44
C PHE A 404 17.50 -0.75 -21.96
N ARG A 405 17.00 -0.91 -23.21
CA ARG A 405 16.55 -2.22 -23.73
C ARG A 405 17.65 -3.28 -23.67
N PHE A 406 18.88 -2.93 -24.06
CA PHE A 406 20.03 -3.84 -24.16
C PHE A 406 21.14 -3.57 -23.12
N SER A 407 20.81 -3.02 -21.96
CA SER A 407 21.78 -2.66 -20.90
C SER A 407 22.46 -3.85 -20.18
N SER A 408 22.39 -5.08 -20.72
CA SER A 408 22.91 -6.29 -20.03
C SER A 408 24.43 -6.33 -19.93
N GLN A 409 25.13 -5.61 -20.83
CA GLN A 409 26.60 -5.55 -20.89
C GLN A 409 27.15 -4.16 -20.48
N TYR A 410 26.31 -3.13 -20.46
CA TYR A 410 26.73 -1.74 -20.28
C TYR A 410 26.01 -1.11 -19.09
N SER A 411 26.80 -0.68 -18.11
CA SER A 411 26.32 -0.07 -16.85
C SER A 411 27.33 0.92 -16.25
N TYR A 412 28.23 1.48 -17.06
CA TYR A 412 29.24 2.45 -16.64
C TYR A 412 28.61 3.77 -16.13
N GLY A 413 27.69 4.35 -16.91
CA GLY A 413 26.94 5.56 -16.56
C GLY A 413 26.03 5.33 -15.35
N ALA A 414 25.25 4.25 -15.37
CA ALA A 414 24.43 3.82 -14.24
C ALA A 414 25.26 3.61 -12.95
N SER A 415 26.42 2.95 -13.04
CA SER A 415 27.32 2.73 -11.89
C SER A 415 27.99 4.02 -11.42
N LYS A 416 28.33 4.93 -12.33
CA LYS A 416 28.89 6.25 -11.99
C LYS A 416 27.86 7.11 -11.25
N LEU A 417 26.62 7.17 -11.73
CA LEU A 417 25.50 7.84 -11.05
C LEU A 417 25.22 7.22 -9.68
N THR A 418 25.18 5.88 -9.60
CA THR A 418 25.04 5.13 -8.35
C THR A 418 26.15 5.48 -7.35
N GLY A 419 27.41 5.50 -7.80
CA GLY A 419 28.56 5.88 -6.98
C GLY A 419 28.56 7.34 -6.54
N MET A 420 27.96 8.25 -7.33
CA MET A 420 27.76 9.65 -6.90
C MET A 420 26.67 9.75 -5.84
N LEU A 421 25.54 9.04 -5.99
CA LEU A 421 24.51 8.95 -4.95
C LEU A 421 25.08 8.45 -3.62
N CYS A 422 25.88 7.37 -3.65
CA CYS A 422 26.57 6.85 -2.45
C CYS A 422 27.55 7.85 -1.79
N LYS A 423 28.13 8.79 -2.55
CA LYS A 423 28.98 9.86 -1.98
C LYS A 423 28.13 11.00 -1.40
N VAL A 424 27.05 11.37 -2.08
CA VAL A 424 26.17 12.46 -1.64
C VAL A 424 25.39 12.07 -0.37
N SER A 425 25.03 10.80 -0.21
CA SER A 425 24.41 10.27 1.02
C SER A 425 25.32 10.23 2.25
N GLN A 426 26.63 10.43 2.08
CA GLN A 426 27.57 10.57 3.22
C GLN A 426 27.61 12.00 3.76
N GLY A 427 27.02 12.96 3.04
CA GLY A 427 26.85 14.33 3.49
C GLY A 427 25.51 14.55 4.20
N THR A 428 24.92 15.74 4.02
CA THR A 428 23.64 16.13 4.61
C THR A 428 22.43 15.78 3.75
N CYS A 429 22.62 15.15 2.58
CA CYS A 429 21.55 14.83 1.66
C CYS A 429 20.94 13.45 1.96
N ASN A 430 19.64 13.45 2.24
CA ASN A 430 18.85 12.30 2.61
C ASN A 430 18.38 11.57 1.33
N ILE A 431 18.93 10.39 1.06
CA ILE A 431 18.66 9.66 -0.18
C ILE A 431 17.86 8.38 0.11
N THR A 432 16.76 8.19 -0.63
CA THR A 432 15.91 6.99 -0.59
C THR A 432 15.85 6.34 -1.96
N VAL A 433 16.33 5.09 -2.06
CA VAL A 433 16.38 4.30 -3.29
C VAL A 433 15.27 3.25 -3.30
N ILE A 434 14.53 3.17 -4.40
CA ILE A 434 13.26 2.44 -4.48
C ILE A 434 13.21 1.52 -5.70
N GLY A 435 12.86 0.26 -5.44
CA GLY A 435 12.80 -0.83 -6.42
C GLY A 435 14.06 -1.69 -6.38
N SER A 436 13.86 -3.01 -6.34
CA SER A 436 14.90 -4.03 -6.19
C SER A 436 16.06 -3.89 -7.19
N MET A 437 15.81 -3.49 -8.44
CA MET A 437 16.87 -3.26 -9.43
C MET A 437 17.77 -2.05 -9.09
N ALA A 438 17.20 -0.97 -8.54
CA ALA A 438 17.98 0.20 -8.12
C ALA A 438 18.76 -0.09 -6.83
N CYS A 439 18.14 -0.79 -5.88
CA CYS A 439 18.80 -1.26 -4.65
C CYS A 439 19.97 -2.21 -4.97
N LYS A 440 19.78 -3.16 -5.89
CA LYS A 440 20.85 -4.05 -6.39
C LYS A 440 21.97 -3.32 -7.14
N ALA A 441 21.69 -2.17 -7.78
CA ALA A 441 22.74 -1.34 -8.38
C ALA A 441 23.63 -0.71 -7.29
N ILE A 442 23.04 -0.13 -6.24
CA ILE A 442 23.78 0.41 -5.09
C ILE A 442 24.65 -0.67 -4.43
N ALA A 443 24.09 -1.84 -4.15
CA ALA A 443 24.78 -2.94 -3.47
C ALA A 443 26.02 -3.45 -4.23
N LYS A 444 26.07 -3.28 -5.57
CA LYS A 444 27.24 -3.60 -6.39
C LYS A 444 28.36 -2.55 -6.33
N VAL A 445 28.01 -1.29 -6.07
CA VAL A 445 28.94 -0.15 -6.13
C VAL A 445 29.49 0.22 -4.74
N SER A 446 28.76 -0.07 -3.67
CA SER A 446 29.23 0.16 -2.30
C SER A 446 28.97 -1.02 -1.37
N SER A 447 30.03 -1.48 -0.71
CA SER A 447 29.96 -2.38 0.46
C SER A 447 29.47 -1.67 1.72
N SER A 448 29.46 -0.33 1.72
CA SER A 448 29.02 0.52 2.81
C SER A 448 27.76 1.29 2.39
N ILE A 449 26.60 0.83 2.85
CA ILE A 449 25.28 1.43 2.54
C ILE A 449 24.93 2.56 3.53
N PHE A 450 25.86 2.92 4.43
CA PHE A 450 25.65 3.98 5.42
C PHE A 450 25.25 5.31 4.77
N GLY A 451 24.10 5.86 5.19
CA GLY A 451 23.50 7.09 4.66
C GLY A 451 22.37 6.88 3.65
N LEU A 452 22.20 5.67 3.09
CA LEU A 452 21.16 5.36 2.11
C LEU A 452 19.99 4.61 2.73
N ASN A 453 18.78 5.09 2.45
CA ASN A 453 17.54 4.36 2.74
C ASN A 453 17.15 3.52 1.51
N MET A 454 16.62 2.31 1.71
CA MET A 454 16.23 1.42 0.61
C MET A 454 14.83 0.85 0.83
N VAL A 455 14.03 0.82 -0.24
CA VAL A 455 12.73 0.14 -0.30
C VAL A 455 12.69 -0.73 -1.56
N GLU A 456 12.90 -2.03 -1.42
CA GLU A 456 13.01 -2.94 -2.58
C GLU A 456 11.69 -3.12 -3.34
N SER A 457 10.54 -2.91 -2.67
CA SER A 457 9.22 -2.90 -3.29
C SER A 457 8.99 -1.64 -4.14
N GLY A 458 9.32 -1.71 -5.43
CA GLY A 458 8.94 -0.65 -6.37
C GLY A 458 7.43 -0.56 -6.59
N SER A 459 6.73 -1.69 -6.65
CA SER A 459 5.29 -1.76 -6.96
C SER A 459 4.41 -1.14 -5.88
N ALA A 460 4.66 -1.43 -4.59
CA ALA A 460 3.85 -0.85 -3.52
C ALA A 460 4.07 0.67 -3.40
N VAL A 461 5.30 1.14 -3.63
CA VAL A 461 5.58 2.59 -3.66
C VAL A 461 4.89 3.25 -4.85
N TRP A 462 4.90 2.65 -6.04
CA TRP A 462 4.18 3.22 -7.20
C TRP A 462 2.67 3.33 -6.95
N GLU A 463 2.04 2.37 -6.26
CA GLU A 463 0.62 2.47 -5.92
C GLU A 463 0.36 3.52 -4.84
N PHE A 464 1.19 3.60 -3.79
CA PHE A 464 1.12 4.67 -2.79
C PHE A 464 1.26 6.06 -3.42
N LEU A 465 2.24 6.25 -4.32
CA LEU A 465 2.44 7.51 -5.03
C LEU A 465 1.25 7.90 -5.91
N LYS A 466 0.39 6.96 -6.34
CA LYS A 466 -0.88 7.29 -7.02
C LYS A 466 -1.97 7.80 -6.07
N GLY A 467 -1.66 8.04 -4.79
CA GLY A 467 -2.62 8.37 -3.75
C GLY A 467 -3.49 7.19 -3.31
N ARG A 468 -3.08 5.95 -3.60
CA ARG A 468 -3.86 4.75 -3.23
C ARG A 468 -3.47 4.25 -1.85
N MET A 469 -4.49 3.94 -1.04
CA MET A 469 -4.32 3.18 0.18
C MET A 469 -3.80 1.77 -0.16
N LEU A 470 -2.88 1.24 0.65
CA LEU A 470 -2.27 -0.08 0.45
C LEU A 470 -3.08 -1.13 1.26
N PRO A 471 -3.82 -2.06 0.63
CA PRO A 471 -4.71 -2.98 1.35
C PRO A 471 -4.01 -3.81 2.44
N GLY A 472 -2.81 -4.32 2.17
CA GLY A 472 -2.03 -5.10 3.15
C GLY A 472 -1.36 -4.26 4.24
N VAL A 473 -1.38 -2.92 4.16
CA VAL A 473 -1.09 -2.03 5.30
C VAL A 473 -2.38 -1.82 6.10
N SER A 474 -3.49 -1.60 5.42
CA SER A 474 -4.81 -1.34 6.03
C SER A 474 -5.30 -2.52 6.87
N ALA A 475 -5.07 -3.75 6.39
CA ALA A 475 -5.33 -5.00 7.13
C ALA A 475 -4.51 -5.17 8.43
N LEU A 476 -3.57 -4.26 8.73
CA LEU A 476 -2.79 -4.23 9.98
C LEU A 476 -3.18 -3.07 10.90
N ASP A 477 -4.13 -2.22 10.48
CA ASP A 477 -4.72 -1.22 11.36
C ASP A 477 -5.64 -1.90 12.37
N ARG A 478 -5.44 -1.61 13.65
CA ARG A 478 -6.32 -2.07 14.75
C ARG A 478 -7.15 -0.96 15.37
N ALA A 479 -7.20 0.22 14.73
CA ALA A 479 -8.41 1.01 14.73
C ALA A 479 -9.54 0.30 13.95
N PHE A 480 -9.26 -0.82 13.27
CA PHE A 480 -10.25 -1.77 12.75
C PHE A 480 -10.40 -3.01 13.66
N PRO A 481 -11.63 -3.45 14.02
CA PRO A 481 -12.91 -2.81 13.70
C PRO A 481 -12.98 -1.43 14.33
N PHE A 482 -13.48 -0.45 13.57
CA PHE A 482 -13.84 0.85 14.14
C PHE A 482 -14.84 0.58 15.24
N ASP A 483 -14.50 0.95 16.49
CA ASP A 483 -15.43 0.86 17.60
C ASP A 483 -16.45 2.00 17.44
N ILE A 484 -17.45 1.73 16.61
CA ILE A 484 -18.56 2.64 16.37
C ILE A 484 -19.34 2.66 17.68
N ASP A 485 -19.32 3.79 18.38
CA ASP A 485 -20.26 4.02 19.47
C ASP A 485 -21.67 4.05 18.90
N TRP A 486 -22.31 2.88 18.87
CA TRP A 486 -23.66 2.70 18.36
C TRP A 486 -24.67 3.52 19.17
N SER A 487 -24.36 3.88 20.42
CA SER A 487 -25.15 4.77 21.29
C SER A 487 -25.05 6.24 20.87
N ALA A 488 -23.96 6.64 20.20
CA ALA A 488 -23.85 7.93 19.54
C ALA A 488 -24.44 7.92 18.12
N ALA A 489 -24.35 6.78 17.42
CA ALA A 489 -24.90 6.63 16.06
C ALA A 489 -26.43 6.49 16.03
N TYR A 490 -27.04 5.85 17.03
CA TYR A 490 -28.47 5.55 17.11
C TYR A 490 -29.06 5.88 18.49
N HIS A 491 -30.28 6.41 18.50
CA HIS A 491 -31.02 6.67 19.74
C HIS A 491 -31.37 5.39 20.52
N ASP A 492 -31.61 4.29 19.81
CA ASP A 492 -31.81 2.95 20.38
C ASP A 492 -30.95 1.94 19.61
N PRO A 493 -29.74 1.62 20.09
CA PRO A 493 -28.84 0.68 19.44
C PRO A 493 -29.35 -0.76 19.39
N ALA A 494 -30.37 -1.10 20.18
CA ALA A 494 -30.92 -2.46 20.24
C ALA A 494 -31.93 -2.76 19.11
N GLN A 495 -32.33 -1.76 18.32
CA GLN A 495 -33.21 -2.00 17.17
C GLN A 495 -32.50 -2.80 16.06
N PRO A 496 -33.23 -3.65 15.31
CA PRO A 496 -32.64 -4.40 14.21
C PRO A 496 -32.01 -3.48 13.16
N LEU A 497 -30.83 -3.85 12.70
CA LEU A 497 -30.04 -3.09 11.74
C LEU A 497 -30.31 -3.53 10.30
N VAL A 498 -30.59 -2.56 9.43
CA VAL A 498 -30.62 -2.73 7.96
C VAL A 498 -29.39 -2.07 7.37
N VAL A 499 -28.63 -2.80 6.56
CA VAL A 499 -27.40 -2.31 5.91
C VAL A 499 -27.65 -2.10 4.41
N ASP A 500 -27.28 -0.93 3.89
CA ASP A 500 -27.45 -0.50 2.49
C ASP A 500 -26.08 -0.23 1.86
N ILE A 501 -25.58 -1.16 1.03
CA ILE A 501 -24.22 -1.15 0.46
C ILE A 501 -24.20 -0.47 -0.92
N GLY A 502 -23.29 0.47 -1.12
CA GLY A 502 -23.30 1.34 -2.30
C GLY A 502 -24.46 2.35 -2.25
N SER A 503 -24.78 2.83 -1.05
CA SER A 503 -25.93 3.70 -0.74
C SER A 503 -25.90 5.08 -1.43
N GLY A 504 -24.85 5.41 -2.20
CA GLY A 504 -24.77 6.57 -3.07
C GLY A 504 -24.88 7.88 -2.28
N ASN A 505 -25.82 8.73 -2.63
CA ASN A 505 -26.11 9.96 -1.89
C ASN A 505 -26.96 9.76 -0.61
N GLY A 506 -27.35 8.52 -0.29
CA GLY A 506 -28.10 8.18 0.93
C GLY A 506 -29.61 8.43 0.87
N LEU A 507 -30.19 8.73 -0.30
CA LEU A 507 -31.64 9.00 -0.43
C LEU A 507 -32.52 7.83 0.02
N PHE A 508 -32.11 6.57 -0.26
CA PHE A 508 -32.82 5.39 0.22
C PHE A 508 -32.83 5.32 1.76
N LEU A 509 -31.66 5.45 2.37
CA LEU A 509 -31.48 5.46 3.82
C LEU A 509 -32.30 6.57 4.49
N LEU A 510 -32.22 7.81 4.00
CA LEU A 510 -33.01 8.94 4.48
C LEU A 510 -34.53 8.67 4.37
N GLY A 511 -34.97 8.09 3.25
CA GLY A 511 -36.38 7.75 3.02
C GLY A 511 -36.88 6.63 3.94
N MET A 512 -36.06 5.61 4.19
CA MET A 512 -36.40 4.48 5.03
C MET A 512 -36.36 4.82 6.52
N ALA A 513 -35.29 5.49 6.99
CA ALA A 513 -35.18 5.93 8.38
C ALA A 513 -36.26 6.94 8.79
N ARG A 514 -36.85 7.70 7.85
CA ARG A 514 -38.07 8.50 8.10
C ARG A 514 -39.32 7.64 8.29
N LYS A 515 -39.49 6.56 7.51
CA LYS A 515 -40.70 5.72 7.49
C LYS A 515 -40.72 4.63 8.57
N ARG A 516 -39.56 4.08 8.93
CA ARG A 516 -39.40 2.96 9.85
C ARG A 516 -38.60 3.45 11.05
N LYS A 517 -39.27 3.68 12.18
CA LYS A 517 -38.68 4.10 13.47
C LYS A 517 -38.44 2.93 14.44
N ASP A 518 -38.73 1.74 13.95
CA ASP A 518 -38.55 0.42 14.56
C ASP A 518 -37.26 -0.28 14.10
N LEU A 519 -36.47 0.37 13.25
CA LEU A 519 -35.25 -0.15 12.63
C LEU A 519 -34.16 0.93 12.61
N ASN A 520 -32.91 0.50 12.79
CA ASN A 520 -31.72 1.29 12.50
C ASN A 520 -31.28 1.06 11.05
N PHE A 521 -30.78 2.11 10.39
CA PHE A 521 -30.28 2.02 9.01
C PHE A 521 -28.82 2.46 8.93
N LEU A 522 -27.96 1.56 8.43
CA LEU A 522 -26.55 1.82 8.15
C LEU A 522 -26.32 1.93 6.64
N GLY A 523 -25.88 3.08 6.18
CA GLY A 523 -25.46 3.31 4.80
C GLY A 523 -23.97 3.07 4.67
N LEU A 524 -23.62 2.35 3.62
CA LEU A 524 -22.26 1.95 3.26
C LEU A 524 -21.94 2.56 1.88
N GLU A 525 -20.79 3.23 1.73
CA GLU A 525 -20.39 3.97 0.53
C GLU A 525 -18.87 4.26 0.50
N VAL A 526 -18.18 3.96 -0.61
CA VAL A 526 -16.72 4.19 -0.76
C VAL A 526 -16.36 5.67 -0.98
N ASN A 527 -17.30 6.48 -1.44
CA ASN A 527 -17.06 7.90 -1.71
C ASN A 527 -17.30 8.77 -0.46
N GLY A 528 -16.23 9.06 0.29
CA GLY A 528 -16.27 9.91 1.48
C GLY A 528 -16.97 11.27 1.34
N LYS A 529 -17.02 11.89 0.15
CA LYS A 529 -17.81 13.13 -0.07
C LYS A 529 -19.32 12.86 0.07
N LEU A 530 -19.80 11.72 -0.45
CA LEU A 530 -21.20 11.30 -0.34
C LEU A 530 -21.55 10.82 1.08
N VAL A 531 -20.57 10.25 1.81
CA VAL A 531 -20.69 9.90 3.23
C VAL A 531 -20.96 11.15 4.06
N THR A 532 -20.11 12.17 3.94
CA THR A 532 -20.24 13.45 4.66
C THR A 532 -21.59 14.13 4.37
N HIS A 533 -21.92 14.32 3.09
CA HIS A 533 -23.18 14.97 2.70
C HIS A 533 -24.44 14.27 3.23
N CYS A 534 -24.42 12.93 3.32
CA CYS A 534 -25.52 12.17 3.91
C CYS A 534 -25.60 12.33 5.44
N ARG A 535 -24.45 12.35 6.15
CA ARG A 535 -24.42 12.60 7.61
C ARG A 535 -25.01 13.98 7.93
N ASP A 536 -24.60 15.00 7.19
CA ASP A 536 -25.16 16.35 7.31
C ASP A 536 -26.68 16.35 7.05
N SER A 537 -27.12 15.63 6.01
CA SER A 537 -28.55 15.49 5.66
C SER A 537 -29.36 14.77 6.74
N LEU A 538 -28.80 13.76 7.40
CA LEU A 538 -29.40 13.02 8.52
C LEU A 538 -29.57 13.92 9.74
N GLN A 539 -28.50 14.64 10.10
CA GLN A 539 -28.47 15.56 11.24
C GLN A 539 -29.45 16.73 11.04
N LEU A 540 -29.42 17.38 9.87
CA LEU A 540 -30.36 18.46 9.51
C LEU A 540 -31.82 17.99 9.47
N SER A 541 -32.06 16.70 9.17
CA SER A 541 -33.40 16.09 9.18
C SER A 541 -33.86 15.62 10.56
N GLY A 542 -33.03 15.71 11.61
CA GLY A 542 -33.34 15.16 12.93
C GLY A 542 -33.56 13.64 12.94
N ILE A 543 -32.92 12.90 12.01
CA ILE A 543 -33.06 11.44 11.91
C ILE A 543 -32.04 10.79 12.85
N THR A 544 -32.55 10.09 13.87
CA THR A 544 -31.75 9.49 14.95
C THR A 544 -31.62 7.96 14.86
N ASN A 545 -32.11 7.37 13.77
CA ASN A 545 -32.09 5.93 13.49
C ASN A 545 -31.48 5.62 12.11
N GLY A 546 -30.61 6.52 11.63
CA GLY A 546 -29.92 6.40 10.35
C GLY A 546 -28.50 6.93 10.49
N TYR A 547 -27.52 6.15 10.03
CA TYR A 547 -26.09 6.48 10.09
C TYR A 547 -25.43 6.09 8.77
N LYS A 548 -24.30 6.73 8.42
CA LYS A 548 -23.54 6.38 7.21
C LYS A 548 -22.05 6.27 7.51
N LEU A 549 -21.42 5.23 6.98
CA LEU A 549 -19.98 4.98 7.02
C LEU A 549 -19.37 5.12 5.63
N ASP A 550 -18.04 5.29 5.63
CA ASP A 550 -17.23 5.08 4.44
C ASP A 550 -16.89 3.60 4.35
N ASP A 551 -17.04 2.96 3.18
CA ASP A 551 -16.81 1.52 3.05
C ASP A 551 -15.34 1.13 3.18
N THR A 552 -14.42 2.09 2.99
CA THR A 552 -13.00 1.92 3.35
C THR A 552 -12.78 1.68 4.85
N VAL A 553 -13.81 1.88 5.69
CA VAL A 553 -13.80 1.57 7.13
C VAL A 553 -14.22 0.12 7.43
N LEU A 554 -14.70 -0.65 6.44
CA LEU A 554 -15.21 -2.03 6.64
C LEU A 554 -14.54 -3.11 5.77
N THR A 555 -13.60 -2.73 4.88
CA THR A 555 -12.90 -3.62 3.94
C THR A 555 -11.37 -3.57 4.09
#